data_AF-Q95XS3-F1
#
_entry.id   AF-Q95XS3-F1
#
_cell.length_a   1.000
_cell.length_b   1.000
_cell.length_c   1.000
_cell.angle_alpha   90.00
_cell.angle_beta   90.00
_cell.angle_gamma   90.00
#
_symmetry.space_group_name_H-M   'P 1'
#
loop_
_entity.id
_entity.type
_entity.pdbx_description
1 polymer ?
#
loop_
_entity_poly.entity_id
_entity_poly.type
_entity_poly.pdbx_seq_one_letter_code
_entity_poly.pdbx_strand_id
1 'polypeptide(L)'
;MTDPSTSSNSVGWWEWLGWKGSPSSIPGRQAPPPHTEPSTVPTTSVVAVMEPKVIEHVEIVPMTGWERLKSIYERENSMEKDVTFRVVRMSFLGGFLVGGATGYAQARHAYETNNVGRKYLSPSDAVKRKIDYAIVRFAKGGFGVGFKCALISGSIVFLATHITAYRDKFASWYFPAISASVGGVFTFPIGLLGSMKAVGLGVTSGLTLSAVVHLYAMAIDKPVNDAYRLFKRDYEKELKSASEWDSRVSELMEREQITWRQQAVKKLKQQDHEKMAIFDD
;
A
#
# COMPACT_ATOMS: atom_id res chain seq x y z
N MET A 1 35.88 33.74 30.98
CA MET A 1 36.19 33.67 29.54
C MET A 1 35.84 32.25 29.12
N THR A 2 34.70 32.12 28.42
CA THR A 2 34.20 30.97 27.60
C THR A 2 34.15 29.55 28.18
N ASP A 3 32.94 29.12 28.54
CA ASP A 3 32.39 27.78 28.20
C ASP A 3 32.10 27.72 26.67
N PRO A 4 32.06 26.52 26.05
CA PRO A 4 30.74 25.90 25.86
C PRO A 4 30.69 24.37 26.02
N SER A 5 29.60 23.96 26.66
CA SER A 5 29.00 22.63 26.71
C SER A 5 28.57 22.11 25.34
N THR A 6 29.05 20.94 24.95
CA THR A 6 28.60 20.22 23.75
C THR A 6 27.35 19.39 24.08
N SER A 7 26.17 19.93 23.83
CA SER A 7 24.90 19.20 23.87
C SER A 7 24.79 18.29 22.64
N SER A 8 24.84 16.98 22.82
CA SER A 8 24.53 16.02 21.76
C SER A 8 23.03 16.02 21.48
N ASN A 9 22.62 16.63 20.37
CA ASN A 9 21.25 16.55 19.86
C ASN A 9 20.99 15.14 19.31
N SER A 10 20.57 14.21 20.17
CA SER A 10 20.02 12.92 19.73
C SER A 10 18.57 13.12 19.30
N VAL A 11 18.39 13.43 18.02
CA VAL A 11 17.06 13.48 17.40
C VAL A 11 16.52 12.06 17.36
N GLY A 12 15.41 11.82 18.05
CA GLY A 12 14.78 10.51 18.13
C GLY A 12 14.10 10.13 16.82
N TRP A 13 14.19 8.86 16.44
CA TRP A 13 13.65 8.31 15.19
C TRP A 13 12.11 8.47 15.04
N TRP A 14 11.40 8.83 16.11
CA TRP A 14 9.96 9.10 16.13
C TRP A 14 9.54 10.42 15.48
N GLU A 15 10.44 11.41 15.34
CA GLU A 15 10.10 12.69 14.68
C GLU A 15 9.98 12.57 13.15
N TRP A 16 10.58 11.54 12.54
CA TRP A 16 10.44 11.21 11.12
C TRP A 16 9.08 10.62 10.75
N LEU A 17 8.26 10.23 11.73
CA LEU A 17 6.95 9.62 11.52
C LEU A 17 5.78 10.64 11.59
N GLY A 18 6.07 11.94 11.56
CA GLY A 18 5.06 12.98 11.33
C GLY A 18 4.01 13.17 12.43
N TRP A 19 4.21 12.58 13.60
CA TRP A 19 3.29 12.69 14.72
C TRP A 19 3.58 13.96 15.52
N LYS A 20 2.93 15.07 15.18
CA LYS A 20 2.79 16.22 16.09
C LYS A 20 1.40 16.19 16.69
N GLY A 21 1.33 16.16 18.02
CA GLY A 21 0.08 16.23 18.78
C GLY A 21 -0.73 17.49 18.45
N SER A 22 -2.04 17.36 18.66
CA SER A 22 -3.12 18.29 18.29
C SER A 22 -3.18 19.58 19.16
N PRO A 23 -4.12 20.54 18.95
CA PRO A 23 -3.79 21.91 18.56
C PRO A 23 -4.13 22.96 19.64
N SER A 24 -3.50 24.12 19.58
CA SER A 24 -3.86 25.28 20.43
C SER A 24 -3.97 26.58 19.63
N SER A 25 -5.23 26.99 19.44
CA SER A 25 -5.81 28.36 19.46
C SER A 25 -5.13 29.53 18.73
N ILE A 26 -5.89 30.10 17.78
CA ILE A 26 -5.78 31.46 17.21
C ILE A 26 -6.17 32.51 18.28
N PRO A 27 -5.63 33.74 18.21
CA PRO A 27 -6.53 34.88 17.97
C PRO A 27 -5.94 35.98 17.06
N GLY A 28 -6.78 36.66 16.28
CA GLY A 28 -6.35 37.86 15.54
C GLY A 28 -7.32 38.35 14.47
N ARG A 29 -8.33 39.12 14.89
CA ARG A 29 -9.48 39.70 14.16
C ARG A 29 -9.10 41.04 13.48
N GLN A 30 -9.59 41.31 12.26
CA GLN A 30 -10.20 42.62 11.90
C GLN A 30 -10.83 42.66 10.48
N ALA A 31 -12.12 43.05 10.45
CA ALA A 31 -12.84 43.74 9.35
C ALA A 31 -12.91 45.26 9.73
N PRO A 32 -13.54 46.24 9.01
CA PRO A 32 -14.60 46.18 7.95
C PRO A 32 -14.48 47.39 6.91
N PRO A 33 -15.51 48.06 6.31
CA PRO A 33 -16.95 47.81 6.00
C PRO A 33 -17.37 48.23 4.52
N PRO A 34 -18.61 48.70 4.15
CA PRO A 34 -19.47 48.04 3.15
C PRO A 34 -19.96 48.94 1.98
N HIS A 35 -20.58 48.36 0.94
CA HIS A 35 -21.43 49.14 0.01
C HIS A 35 -22.69 48.38 -0.41
N THR A 36 -23.73 49.19 -0.57
CA THR A 36 -25.17 48.91 -0.52
C THR A 36 -25.77 48.52 -1.89
N GLU A 37 -26.76 47.63 -1.83
CA GLU A 37 -27.88 47.32 -2.75
C GLU A 37 -28.41 48.46 -3.67
N PRO A 38 -29.12 48.18 -4.81
CA PRO A 38 -30.41 47.48 -4.76
C PRO A 38 -30.85 46.57 -5.92
N SER A 39 -31.83 45.75 -5.53
CA SER A 39 -32.66 44.79 -6.25
C SER A 39 -33.58 45.40 -7.32
N THR A 40 -33.78 44.69 -8.44
CA THR A 40 -35.03 44.72 -9.24
C THR A 40 -35.21 43.41 -10.01
N VAL A 41 -36.29 42.69 -9.74
CA VAL A 41 -36.93 41.70 -10.63
C VAL A 41 -38.19 42.38 -11.20
N PRO A 42 -38.61 42.10 -12.45
CA PRO A 42 -39.65 41.06 -12.59
C PRO A 42 -39.59 40.20 -13.89
N THR A 43 -40.07 38.96 -13.72
CA THR A 43 -40.90 38.11 -14.60
C THR A 43 -41.00 38.43 -16.10
N THR A 44 -40.75 37.44 -16.98
CA THR A 44 -41.72 36.89 -17.95
C THR A 44 -41.13 35.68 -18.72
N SER A 45 -41.99 34.69 -18.90
CA SER A 45 -41.92 33.43 -19.66
C SER A 45 -41.15 33.43 -20.99
N VAL A 46 -40.35 32.37 -21.24
CA VAL A 46 -40.37 31.62 -22.51
C VAL A 46 -40.03 30.15 -22.24
N VAL A 47 -40.87 29.28 -22.79
CA VAL A 47 -40.76 27.83 -22.89
C VAL A 47 -39.37 27.42 -23.41
N ALA A 48 -38.57 26.73 -22.59
CA ALA A 48 -37.37 26.05 -23.03
C ALA A 48 -37.71 24.58 -23.32
N VAL A 49 -37.75 24.26 -24.60
CA VAL A 49 -37.87 22.91 -25.16
C VAL A 49 -36.80 22.02 -24.52
N MET A 50 -37.27 20.97 -23.85
CA MET A 50 -36.45 19.94 -23.24
C MET A 50 -35.87 19.07 -24.35
N GLU A 51 -34.69 19.43 -24.85
CA GLU A 51 -33.92 18.57 -25.75
C GLU A 51 -33.46 17.31 -24.99
N PRO A 52 -33.64 16.12 -25.57
CA PRO A 52 -33.20 14.88 -24.96
C PRO A 52 -31.68 14.91 -24.86
N LYS A 53 -31.17 14.55 -23.67
CA LYS A 53 -29.74 14.39 -23.36
C LYS A 53 -29.11 13.43 -24.36
N VAL A 54 -28.61 13.98 -25.47
CA VAL A 54 -27.78 13.32 -26.46
C VAL A 54 -26.60 12.74 -25.70
N ILE A 55 -26.39 11.44 -25.88
CA ILE A 55 -25.23 10.72 -25.37
C ILE A 55 -24.01 11.48 -25.87
N GLU A 56 -23.41 12.23 -24.94
CA GLU A 56 -22.17 12.95 -25.15
C GLU A 56 -21.17 11.92 -25.66
N HIS A 57 -20.80 12.06 -26.94
CA HIS A 57 -19.61 11.42 -27.45
C HIS A 57 -18.51 11.80 -26.46
N VAL A 58 -18.07 10.84 -25.64
CA VAL A 58 -16.91 11.00 -24.77
C VAL A 58 -15.75 11.23 -25.73
N GLU A 59 -15.47 12.50 -25.98
CA GLU A 59 -14.28 12.94 -26.69
C GLU A 59 -13.13 12.39 -25.85
N ILE A 60 -12.49 11.34 -26.37
CA ILE A 60 -11.31 10.75 -25.74
C ILE A 60 -10.21 11.77 -25.97
N VAL A 61 -10.22 12.84 -25.18
CA VAL A 61 -9.10 13.78 -25.11
C VAL A 61 -7.89 12.89 -24.82
N PRO A 62 -6.87 12.88 -25.69
CA PRO A 62 -5.70 12.04 -25.49
C PRO A 62 -5.03 12.51 -24.20
N MET A 63 -5.35 11.84 -23.09
CA MET A 63 -4.87 12.24 -21.78
C MET A 63 -3.35 12.29 -21.84
N THR A 64 -2.76 13.36 -21.33
CA THR A 64 -1.31 13.44 -21.23
C THR A 64 -0.81 12.33 -20.28
N GLY A 65 0.45 11.90 -20.42
CA GLY A 65 0.99 10.86 -19.53
C GLY A 65 0.93 11.24 -18.05
N TRP A 66 0.99 12.55 -17.77
CA TRP A 66 0.84 13.11 -16.44
C TRP A 66 -0.61 13.05 -15.93
N GLU A 67 -1.60 13.37 -16.76
CA GLU A 67 -3.02 13.24 -16.41
C GLU A 67 -3.40 11.79 -16.11
N ARG A 68 -2.88 10.82 -16.88
CA ARG A 68 -3.07 9.40 -16.59
C ARG A 68 -2.54 9.03 -15.20
N LEU A 69 -1.35 9.52 -14.87
CA LEU A 69 -0.75 9.28 -13.55
C LEU A 69 -1.58 9.92 -12.43
N LYS A 70 -2.01 11.16 -12.61
CA LYS A 70 -2.85 11.87 -11.64
C LYS A 70 -4.19 11.18 -11.41
N SER A 71 -4.77 10.61 -12.48
CA SER A 71 -6.06 9.90 -12.39
C SER A 71 -6.02 8.68 -11.46
N ILE A 72 -4.87 8.02 -11.29
CA ILE A 72 -4.68 6.93 -10.31
C ILE A 72 -4.92 7.44 -8.89
N TYR A 73 -4.48 8.67 -8.61
CA TYR A 73 -4.60 9.28 -7.29
C TYR A 73 -5.98 9.87 -7.02
N GLU A 74 -6.65 10.37 -8.05
CA GLU A 74 -8.01 10.91 -7.95
C GLU A 74 -9.07 9.82 -7.80
N ARG A 75 -8.84 8.63 -8.37
CA ARG A 75 -9.74 7.48 -8.20
C ARG A 75 -9.53 6.82 -6.84
N GLU A 76 -10.63 6.57 -6.14
CA GLU A 76 -10.61 5.86 -4.86
C GLU A 76 -10.23 4.38 -5.04
N ASN A 77 -10.85 3.70 -6.00
CA ASN A 77 -10.66 2.28 -6.30
C ASN A 77 -9.65 2.04 -7.44
N SER A 78 -8.41 2.51 -7.30
CA SER A 78 -7.35 2.26 -8.28
C SER A 78 -6.55 1.00 -7.96
N MET A 79 -6.40 0.13 -8.95
CA MET A 79 -5.64 -1.12 -8.85
C MET A 79 -4.20 -0.89 -8.38
N GLU A 80 -3.54 0.17 -8.85
CA GLU A 80 -2.15 0.50 -8.56
C GLU A 80 -1.92 0.77 -7.06
N LYS A 81 -2.89 1.44 -6.42
CA LYS A 81 -2.83 1.74 -4.98
C LYS A 81 -2.99 0.47 -4.16
N ASP A 82 -4.04 -0.31 -4.43
CA ASP A 82 -4.32 -1.53 -3.65
C ASP A 82 -3.21 -2.56 -3.81
N VAL A 83 -2.75 -2.81 -5.04
CA VAL A 83 -1.66 -3.74 -5.32
C VAL A 83 -0.38 -3.32 -4.59
N THR A 84 -0.05 -2.02 -4.59
CA THR A 84 1.14 -1.52 -3.88
C THR A 84 1.02 -1.77 -2.38
N PHE A 85 -0.11 -1.40 -1.75
CA PHE A 85 -0.31 -1.64 -0.32
C PHE A 85 -0.34 -3.12 0.04
N ARG A 86 -0.99 -3.95 -0.77
CA ARG A 86 -1.09 -5.39 -0.57
C ARG A 86 0.28 -6.05 -0.66
N VAL A 87 1.08 -5.71 -1.67
CA VAL A 87 2.45 -6.21 -1.83
C VAL A 87 3.32 -5.77 -0.66
N VAL A 88 3.28 -4.49 -0.27
CA VAL A 88 4.06 -3.98 0.87
C VAL A 88 3.74 -4.74 2.16
N ARG A 89 2.45 -4.99 2.45
CA ARG A 89 2.02 -5.75 3.64
C ARG A 89 2.48 -7.21 3.57
N MET A 90 2.29 -7.87 2.43
CA MET A 90 2.67 -9.28 2.26
C MET A 90 4.19 -9.46 2.29
N SER A 91 4.94 -8.56 1.66
CA SER A 91 6.40 -8.57 1.68
C SER A 91 6.97 -8.21 3.06
N PHE A 92 6.32 -7.32 3.80
CA PHE A 92 6.65 -7.08 5.21
C PHE A 92 6.49 -8.34 6.03
N LEU A 93 5.33 -9.00 5.95
CA LEU A 93 5.04 -10.21 6.73
C LEU A 93 5.95 -11.37 6.34
N GLY A 94 6.15 -11.61 5.05
CA GLY A 94 7.07 -12.63 4.55
C GLY A 94 8.51 -12.37 5.00
N GLY A 95 9.00 -11.13 4.85
CA GLY A 95 10.33 -10.74 5.31
C GLY A 95 10.46 -10.78 6.84
N PHE A 96 9.39 -10.49 7.58
CA PHE A 96 9.36 -10.58 9.03
C PHE A 96 9.49 -12.04 9.50
N LEU A 97 8.76 -12.96 8.89
CA LEU A 97 8.83 -14.38 9.24
C LEU A 97 10.18 -14.99 8.88
N VAL A 98 10.70 -14.73 7.67
CA VAL A 98 12.01 -15.24 7.23
C VAL A 98 13.16 -14.60 8.03
N GLY A 99 13.13 -13.28 8.24
CA GLY A 99 14.10 -12.56 9.04
C GLY A 99 14.05 -12.94 10.52
N GLY A 100 12.86 -13.21 11.04
CA GLY A 100 12.66 -13.70 12.40
C GLY A 100 13.18 -15.11 12.59
N ALA A 101 12.86 -16.04 11.68
CA ALA A 101 13.33 -17.42 11.73
C ALA A 101 14.86 -17.52 11.66
N THR A 102 15.48 -16.74 10.77
CA THR A 102 16.96 -16.66 10.68
C THR A 102 17.56 -16.02 11.93
N GLY A 103 16.98 -14.94 12.46
CA GLY A 103 17.39 -14.31 13.71
C GLY A 103 17.27 -15.25 14.92
N TYR A 104 16.21 -16.07 14.98
CA TYR A 104 16.00 -17.10 16.00
C TYR A 104 17.06 -18.20 15.93
N ALA A 105 17.35 -18.71 14.73
CA ALA A 105 18.38 -19.74 14.53
C ALA A 105 19.77 -19.23 14.97
N GLN A 106 20.12 -18.00 14.59
CA GLN A 106 21.36 -17.35 15.04
C GLN A 106 21.38 -17.12 16.55
N ALA A 107 20.25 -16.72 17.14
CA ALA A 107 20.14 -16.49 18.58
C ALA A 107 20.35 -17.79 19.38
N ARG A 108 19.82 -18.91 18.90
CA ARG A 108 20.01 -20.21 19.54
C ARG A 108 21.49 -20.60 19.60
N HIS A 109 22.18 -20.51 18.46
CA HIS A 109 23.61 -20.81 18.39
C HIS A 109 24.43 -19.85 19.28
N ALA A 110 24.15 -18.55 19.19
CA ALA A 110 24.84 -17.54 20.01
C ALA A 110 24.58 -17.72 21.51
N TYR A 111 23.37 -18.15 21.91
CA TYR A 111 23.03 -18.41 23.30
C TYR A 111 23.77 -19.64 23.83
N GLU A 112 23.88 -20.70 23.02
CA GLU A 112 24.58 -21.93 23.38
C GLU A 112 26.09 -21.69 23.52
N THR A 113 26.71 -20.89 22.64
CA THR A 113 28.13 -20.52 22.75
C THR A 113 28.43 -19.57 23.91
N ASN A 114 27.61 -18.55 24.15
CA ASN A 114 27.90 -17.51 25.17
C ASN A 114 27.51 -17.89 26.60
N ASN A 115 26.66 -18.91 26.79
CA ASN A 115 26.22 -19.33 28.12
C ASN A 115 26.89 -20.63 28.62
N VAL A 116 27.92 -21.12 27.92
CA VAL A 116 28.74 -22.23 28.42
C VAL A 116 29.35 -21.83 29.77
N GLY A 117 29.07 -22.61 30.82
CA GLY A 117 29.64 -22.42 32.17
C GLY A 117 28.84 -21.51 33.12
N ARG A 118 27.69 -20.96 32.71
CA ARG A 118 26.83 -20.20 33.63
C ARG A 118 26.00 -21.13 34.52
N LYS A 119 26.08 -20.95 35.85
CA LYS A 119 25.18 -21.59 36.82
C LYS A 119 23.85 -20.83 36.86
N TYR A 120 22.76 -21.52 36.57
CA TYR A 120 21.41 -20.99 36.72
C TYR A 120 20.86 -21.39 38.10
N LEU A 121 19.99 -20.54 38.66
CA LEU A 121 19.32 -20.82 39.95
C LEU A 121 18.39 -22.04 39.85
N SER A 122 17.78 -22.26 38.67
CA SER A 122 16.93 -23.40 38.38
C SER A 122 16.92 -23.73 36.87
N PRO A 123 16.55 -24.96 36.47
CA PRO A 123 16.38 -25.32 35.07
C PRO A 123 15.30 -24.49 34.35
N SER A 124 14.25 -24.07 35.06
CA SER A 124 13.17 -23.26 34.48
C SER A 124 13.60 -21.83 34.17
N ASP A 125 14.43 -21.21 35.02
CA ASP A 125 15.00 -19.87 34.76
C ASP A 125 15.90 -19.87 33.50
N ALA A 126 16.68 -20.95 33.31
CA ALA A 126 17.51 -21.11 32.13
C ALA A 126 16.68 -21.18 30.82
N VAL A 127 15.57 -21.90 30.84
CA VAL A 127 14.65 -22.01 29.69
C VAL A 127 13.98 -20.67 29.41
N LYS A 128 13.51 -19.97 30.44
CA LYS A 128 12.87 -18.66 30.29
C LYS A 128 13.81 -17.64 29.63
N ARG A 129 15.05 -17.53 30.12
CA ARG A 129 16.05 -16.63 29.53
C ARG A 129 16.42 -16.98 28.09
N LYS A 130 16.47 -18.28 27.76
CA LYS A 130 16.70 -18.74 26.38
C LYS A 130 15.57 -18.29 25.47
N ILE A 131 14.32 -18.47 25.89
CA ILE A 131 13.12 -18.09 25.13
C ILE A 131 13.06 -16.57 24.98
N ASP A 132 13.24 -15.81 26.05
CA ASP A 132 13.22 -14.34 26.02
C ASP A 132 14.26 -13.79 25.05
N TYR A 133 15.50 -14.30 25.12
CA TYR A 133 16.57 -13.90 24.18
C TYR A 133 16.22 -14.24 22.73
N ALA A 134 15.65 -15.42 22.51
CA ALA A 134 15.26 -15.88 21.18
C ALA A 134 14.11 -15.06 20.59
N ILE A 135 13.10 -14.69 21.40
CA ILE A 135 11.99 -13.83 20.98
C ILE A 135 12.48 -12.43 20.63
N VAL A 136 13.35 -11.83 21.44
CA VAL A 136 13.90 -10.49 21.16
C VAL A 136 14.68 -10.50 19.86
N ARG A 137 15.49 -11.53 19.62
CA ARG A 137 16.25 -11.67 18.37
C ARG A 137 15.37 -11.97 17.16
N PHE A 138 14.32 -12.78 17.33
CA PHE A 138 13.30 -13.01 16.31
C PHE A 138 12.62 -11.69 15.93
N ALA A 139 12.14 -10.91 16.89
CA ALA A 139 11.47 -9.64 16.63
C ALA A 139 12.42 -8.63 15.97
N LYS A 140 13.64 -8.46 16.50
CA LYS A 140 14.63 -7.52 15.95
C LYS A 140 15.06 -7.90 14.53
N GLY A 141 15.30 -9.19 14.28
CA GLY A 141 15.64 -9.70 12.95
C GLY A 141 14.47 -9.57 11.96
N GLY A 142 13.27 -9.96 12.40
CA GLY A 142 12.04 -9.89 11.64
C GLY A 142 11.69 -8.46 11.22
N PHE A 143 11.66 -7.50 12.17
CA PHE A 143 11.35 -6.10 11.83
C PHE A 143 12.38 -5.50 10.87
N GLY A 144 13.67 -5.74 11.11
CA GLY A 144 14.73 -5.20 10.25
C GLY A 144 14.69 -5.72 8.81
N VAL A 145 14.51 -7.02 8.63
CA VAL A 145 14.41 -7.65 7.30
C VAL A 145 13.06 -7.37 6.65
N GLY A 146 11.96 -7.49 7.40
CA GLY A 146 10.60 -7.21 6.93
C GLY A 146 10.45 -5.80 6.40
N PHE A 147 10.96 -4.79 7.11
CA PHE A 147 10.92 -3.41 6.66
C PHE A 147 11.71 -3.18 5.35
N LYS A 148 12.92 -3.75 5.24
CA LYS A 148 13.73 -3.68 4.02
C LYS A 148 13.02 -4.36 2.83
N CYS A 149 12.46 -5.55 3.04
CA CYS A 149 11.69 -6.25 2.02
C CYS A 149 10.48 -5.45 1.56
N ALA A 150 9.74 -4.84 2.49
CA ALA A 150 8.58 -4.00 2.20
C ALA A 150 8.95 -2.77 1.37
N LEU A 151 10.05 -2.08 1.72
CA LEU A 151 10.52 -0.92 0.97
C LEU A 151 10.98 -1.29 -0.45
N ILE A 152 11.77 -2.36 -0.59
CA ILE A 152 12.28 -2.79 -1.90
C ILE A 152 11.14 -3.23 -2.81
N SER A 153 10.30 -4.17 -2.35
CA SER A 153 9.16 -4.69 -3.13
C SER A 153 8.13 -3.60 -3.45
N GLY A 154 7.79 -2.77 -2.46
CA GLY A 154 6.89 -1.64 -2.62
C GLY A 154 7.40 -0.65 -3.66
N SER A 155 8.69 -0.31 -3.63
CA SER A 155 9.30 0.59 -4.61
C SER A 155 9.28 0.02 -6.03
N ILE A 156 9.54 -1.28 -6.19
CA ILE A 156 9.50 -1.94 -7.51
C ILE A 156 8.08 -1.89 -8.09
N VAL A 157 7.08 -2.29 -7.32
CA VAL A 157 5.68 -2.31 -7.78
C VAL A 157 5.16 -0.90 -8.01
N PHE A 158 5.49 0.04 -7.13
CA PHE A 158 5.16 1.45 -7.28
C PHE A 158 5.74 1.99 -8.61
N LEU A 159 7.04 1.85 -8.84
CA LEU A 159 7.66 2.31 -10.09
C LEU A 159 7.10 1.60 -11.32
N ALA A 160 6.88 0.28 -11.26
CA ALA A 160 6.37 -0.49 -12.39
C ALA A 160 4.96 -0.06 -12.78
N THR A 161 4.07 0.13 -11.81
CA THR A 161 2.69 0.59 -12.05
C THR A 161 2.65 2.03 -12.57
N HIS A 162 3.47 2.92 -12.01
CA HIS A 162 3.51 4.33 -12.41
C HIS A 162 4.11 4.54 -13.79
N ILE A 163 5.19 3.82 -14.13
CA ILE A 163 5.77 3.86 -15.48
C ILE A 163 4.79 3.30 -16.51
N THR A 164 4.09 2.22 -16.17
CA THR A 164 3.08 1.61 -17.05
C THR A 164 1.92 2.57 -17.28
N ALA A 165 1.42 3.23 -16.25
CA ALA A 165 0.35 4.23 -16.37
C ALA A 165 0.79 5.47 -17.16
N TYR A 166 2.03 5.92 -16.97
CA TYR A 166 2.57 7.06 -17.71
C TYR A 166 2.69 6.76 -19.22
N ARG A 167 3.21 5.58 -19.58
CA ARG A 167 3.44 5.18 -20.98
C ARG A 167 2.21 4.57 -21.67
N ASP A 168 1.16 4.22 -20.92
CA ASP A 168 -0.01 3.45 -21.36
C ASP A 168 0.34 2.16 -22.14
N LYS A 169 1.53 1.62 -21.89
CA LYS A 169 2.06 0.42 -22.52
C LYS A 169 2.78 -0.38 -21.46
N PHE A 170 2.46 -1.67 -21.40
CA PHE A 170 3.09 -2.60 -20.49
C PHE A 170 4.12 -3.45 -21.25
N ALA A 171 5.36 -3.38 -20.79
CA ALA A 171 6.46 -4.20 -21.30
C ALA A 171 7.07 -5.01 -20.16
N SER A 172 7.26 -6.29 -20.41
CA SER A 172 7.81 -7.25 -19.45
C SER A 172 9.25 -6.96 -19.03
N TRP A 173 10.00 -6.21 -19.84
CA TRP A 173 11.36 -5.73 -19.51
C TRP A 173 11.40 -4.68 -18.38
N TYR A 174 10.26 -4.09 -18.00
CA TYR A 174 10.22 -3.15 -16.89
C TYR A 174 10.59 -3.82 -15.56
N PHE A 175 10.23 -5.09 -15.34
CA PHE A 175 10.55 -5.76 -14.08
C PHE A 175 12.05 -5.96 -13.84
N PRO A 176 12.83 -6.54 -14.77
CA PRO A 176 14.29 -6.61 -14.62
C PRO A 176 14.94 -5.24 -14.47
N ALA A 177 14.55 -4.26 -15.29
CA ALA A 177 15.15 -2.93 -15.27
C ALA A 177 14.91 -2.20 -13.94
N ILE A 178 13.66 -2.16 -13.48
CA ILE A 178 13.29 -1.49 -12.23
C ILE A 178 13.87 -2.23 -11.03
N SER A 179 13.83 -3.56 -11.02
CA SER A 179 14.38 -4.36 -9.91
C SER A 179 15.89 -4.19 -9.78
N ALA A 180 16.61 -4.12 -10.90
CA ALA A 180 18.03 -3.80 -10.92
C ALA A 180 18.33 -2.41 -10.37
N SER A 181 17.59 -1.39 -10.83
CA SER A 181 17.76 -0.01 -10.36
C SER A 181 17.46 0.14 -8.87
N VAL A 182 16.34 -0.40 -8.40
CA VAL A 182 15.96 -0.35 -6.98
C VAL A 182 16.99 -1.10 -6.14
N GLY A 183 17.38 -2.32 -6.54
CA GLY A 183 18.39 -3.11 -5.84
C GLY A 183 19.73 -2.36 -5.71
N GLY A 184 20.19 -1.71 -6.78
CA GLY A 184 21.40 -0.91 -6.76
C GLY A 184 21.31 0.32 -5.85
N VAL A 185 20.23 1.11 -5.95
CA VAL A 185 20.08 2.35 -5.17
C VAL A 185 19.99 2.06 -3.66
N PHE A 186 19.23 1.04 -3.26
CA PHE A 186 19.06 0.70 -1.84
C PHE A 186 20.32 0.09 -1.20
N THR A 187 21.23 -0.46 -2.00
CA THR A 187 22.48 -1.08 -1.50
C THR A 187 23.72 -0.25 -1.76
N PHE A 188 23.59 0.89 -2.44
CA PHE A 188 24.66 1.86 -2.66
C PHE A 188 25.38 2.29 -1.38
N PRO A 189 24.69 2.60 -0.26
CA PRO A 189 25.35 2.99 0.99
C PRO A 189 26.15 1.84 1.65
N ILE A 190 25.92 0.59 1.24
CA ILE A 190 26.59 -0.61 1.78
C ILE A 190 27.89 -0.90 1.00
N GLY A 191 28.13 -0.18 -0.10
CA GLY A 191 29.35 -0.22 -0.91
C GLY A 191 29.12 -0.68 -2.35
N LEU A 192 30.10 -0.41 -3.21
CA LEU A 192 30.02 -0.68 -4.65
C LEU A 192 29.88 -2.19 -4.97
N LEU A 193 30.63 -3.03 -4.25
CA LEU A 193 30.60 -4.48 -4.44
C LEU A 193 29.26 -5.09 -3.98
N GLY A 194 28.67 -4.54 -2.92
CA GLY A 194 27.31 -4.89 -2.48
C GLY A 194 26.27 -4.50 -3.51
N SER A 195 26.43 -3.32 -4.12
CA SER A 195 25.56 -2.81 -5.17
C SER A 195 25.57 -3.68 -6.41
N MET A 196 26.74 -4.10 -6.89
CA MET A 196 26.84 -5.00 -8.05
C MET A 196 26.13 -6.34 -7.80
N LYS A 197 26.29 -6.92 -6.61
CA LYS A 197 25.59 -8.14 -6.21
C LYS A 197 24.08 -7.94 -6.17
N ALA A 198 23.62 -6.83 -5.59
CA ALA A 198 22.20 -6.51 -5.49
C ALA A 198 21.55 -6.24 -6.85
N VAL A 199 22.27 -5.59 -7.78
CA VAL A 199 21.84 -5.42 -9.18
C VAL A 199 21.69 -6.78 -9.84
N GLY A 200 22.67 -7.67 -9.70
CA GLY A 200 22.60 -9.04 -10.24
C GLY A 200 21.37 -9.80 -9.72
N LEU A 201 21.14 -9.76 -8.41
CA LEU A 201 19.95 -10.36 -7.79
C LEU A 201 18.63 -9.68 -8.23
N GLY A 202 18.66 -8.37 -8.44
CA GLY A 202 17.53 -7.59 -8.96
C GLY A 202 17.17 -7.98 -10.40
N VAL A 203 18.17 -8.16 -11.26
CA VAL A 203 17.95 -8.62 -12.64
C VAL A 203 17.38 -10.03 -12.65
N THR A 204 17.97 -10.98 -11.91
CA THR A 204 17.49 -12.37 -11.92
C THR A 204 16.08 -12.49 -11.36
N SER A 205 15.78 -11.84 -10.23
CA SER A 205 14.42 -11.82 -9.67
C SER A 205 13.41 -11.12 -10.58
N GLY A 206 13.79 -10.01 -11.21
CA GLY A 206 12.94 -9.32 -12.19
C GLY A 206 12.70 -10.13 -13.46
N LEU A 207 13.68 -10.94 -13.90
CA LEU A 207 13.51 -11.89 -15.00
C LEU A 207 12.57 -13.03 -14.62
N THR A 208 12.66 -13.58 -13.41
CA THR A 208 11.71 -14.58 -12.91
C THR A 208 10.29 -14.02 -12.89
N LEU A 209 10.10 -12.79 -12.41
CA LEU A 209 8.78 -12.14 -12.43
C LEU A 209 8.28 -11.91 -13.85
N SER A 210 9.14 -11.43 -14.75
CA SER A 210 8.83 -11.28 -16.17
C SER A 210 8.42 -12.60 -16.82
N ALA A 211 9.09 -13.71 -16.48
CA ALA A 211 8.73 -15.03 -16.97
C ALA A 211 7.32 -15.45 -16.51
N VAL A 212 6.96 -15.21 -15.25
CA VAL A 212 5.60 -15.48 -14.73
C VAL A 212 4.56 -14.67 -15.50
N VAL A 213 4.82 -13.40 -15.77
CA VAL A 213 3.90 -12.56 -16.55
C VAL A 213 3.75 -13.05 -17.99
N HIS A 214 4.84 -13.51 -18.61
CA HIS A 214 4.74 -14.13 -19.95
C HIS A 214 3.98 -15.44 -19.94
N LEU A 215 4.20 -16.30 -18.92
CA LEU A 215 3.44 -17.54 -18.77
C LEU A 215 1.94 -17.25 -18.63
N TYR A 216 1.57 -16.22 -17.86
CA TYR A 216 0.18 -15.77 -17.73
C TYR A 216 -0.39 -15.25 -19.06
N ALA A 217 0.39 -14.47 -19.81
CA ALA A 217 -0.03 -13.97 -21.13
C ALA A 217 -0.24 -15.12 -22.14
N MET A 218 0.65 -16.12 -22.14
CA MET A 218 0.50 -17.33 -22.95
C MET A 218 -0.71 -18.16 -22.54
N ALA A 219 -1.02 -18.25 -21.24
CA ALA A 219 -2.20 -18.99 -20.77
C ALA A 219 -3.53 -18.36 -21.22
N ILE A 220 -3.53 -17.08 -21.61
CA ILE A 220 -4.72 -16.34 -22.06
C ILE A 220 -4.70 -16.15 -23.59
N ASP A 221 -3.66 -16.64 -24.29
CA ASP A 221 -3.44 -16.44 -25.72
C ASP A 221 -3.51 -14.96 -26.13
N LYS A 222 -2.95 -14.08 -25.30
CA LYS A 222 -2.92 -12.62 -25.53
C LYS A 222 -1.51 -12.07 -25.44
N PRO A 223 -1.19 -10.99 -26.18
CA PRO A 223 0.07 -10.30 -25.98
C PRO A 223 0.12 -9.73 -24.56
N VAL A 224 1.33 -9.62 -24.01
CA VAL A 224 1.59 -9.23 -22.60
C VAL A 224 0.89 -7.93 -22.20
N ASN A 225 0.80 -6.97 -23.12
CA ASN A 225 0.10 -5.69 -22.88
C ASN A 225 -1.41 -5.87 -22.71
N ASP A 226 -2.04 -6.72 -23.52
CA ASP A 226 -3.49 -6.92 -23.49
C ASP A 226 -3.87 -7.81 -22.30
N ALA A 227 -3.04 -8.80 -21.97
CA ALA A 227 -3.19 -9.59 -20.75
C ALA A 227 -3.13 -8.69 -19.50
N TYR A 228 -2.22 -7.71 -19.47
CA TYR A 228 -2.15 -6.71 -18.39
C TYR A 228 -3.41 -5.82 -18.33
N ARG A 229 -3.89 -5.32 -19.48
CA ARG A 229 -5.11 -4.48 -19.52
C ARG A 229 -6.34 -5.25 -19.06
N LEU A 230 -6.46 -6.51 -19.47
CA LEU A 230 -7.53 -7.41 -19.02
C LEU A 230 -7.46 -7.62 -17.50
N PHE A 231 -6.28 -7.97 -17.00
CA PHE A 231 -6.04 -8.14 -15.57
C PHE A 231 -6.38 -6.88 -14.78
N LYS A 232 -5.94 -5.70 -15.24
CA LYS A 232 -6.26 -4.42 -14.60
C LYS A 232 -7.77 -4.19 -14.54
N ARG A 233 -8.49 -4.38 -15.66
CA ARG A 233 -9.94 -4.19 -15.72
C ARG A 233 -10.68 -5.13 -14.78
N ASP A 234 -10.31 -6.40 -14.79
CA ASP A 234 -10.98 -7.41 -13.96
C ASP A 234 -10.69 -7.18 -12.47
N TYR A 235 -9.46 -6.74 -12.14
CA TYR A 235 -9.07 -6.37 -10.78
C TYR A 235 -9.79 -5.11 -10.28
N GLU A 236 -9.91 -4.06 -11.11
CA GLU A 236 -10.68 -2.85 -10.78
C GLU A 236 -12.17 -3.17 -10.57
N LYS A 237 -12.72 -4.10 -11.36
CA LYS A 237 -14.09 -4.59 -11.19
C LYS A 237 -14.26 -5.31 -9.85
N GLU A 238 -13.32 -6.15 -9.46
CA GLU A 238 -13.31 -6.84 -8.17
C GLU A 238 -13.16 -5.86 -6.99
N LEU A 239 -12.27 -4.87 -7.11
CA LEU A 239 -12.11 -3.81 -6.11
C LEU A 239 -13.41 -3.02 -5.91
N LYS A 240 -14.07 -2.66 -7.01
CA LYS A 240 -15.32 -1.91 -6.96
C LYS A 240 -16.42 -2.73 -6.30
N SER A 241 -16.60 -4.01 -6.67
CA SER A 241 -17.60 -4.87 -6.04
C SER A 241 -17.29 -5.13 -4.56
N ALA A 242 -16.01 -5.23 -4.17
CA ALA A 242 -15.59 -5.34 -2.79
C ALA A 242 -15.88 -4.07 -1.97
N SER A 243 -15.64 -2.89 -2.56
CA SER A 243 -15.94 -1.58 -1.95
C SER A 243 -17.45 -1.36 -1.78
N GLU A 244 -18.24 -1.71 -2.81
CA GLU A 244 -19.71 -1.68 -2.74
C GLU A 244 -20.22 -2.64 -1.67
N TRP A 245 -19.67 -3.86 -1.61
CA TRP A 245 -19.99 -4.83 -0.55
C TRP A 245 -19.68 -4.27 0.84
N ASP A 246 -18.52 -3.64 1.03
CA ASP A 246 -18.14 -3.09 2.33
C ASP A 246 -19.02 -1.91 2.75
N SER A 247 -19.41 -1.08 1.79
CA SER A 247 -20.36 0.01 2.00
C SER A 247 -21.73 -0.52 2.42
N ARG A 248 -22.23 -1.58 1.76
CA ARG A 248 -23.50 -2.25 2.13
C ARG A 248 -23.44 -2.86 3.53
N VAL A 249 -22.32 -3.47 3.90
CA VAL A 249 -22.12 -4.02 5.26
C VAL A 249 -22.10 -2.89 6.29
N SER A 250 -21.40 -1.81 6.01
CA SER A 250 -21.29 -0.65 6.91
C SER A 250 -22.64 0.04 7.10
N GLU A 251 -23.39 0.23 6.02
CA GLU A 251 -24.76 0.77 6.07
C GLU A 251 -25.70 -0.11 6.90
N LEU A 252 -25.62 -1.44 6.76
CA LEU A 252 -26.38 -2.35 7.61
C LEU A 252 -25.95 -2.31 9.08
N MET A 253 -24.65 -2.19 9.35
CA MET A 253 -24.15 -2.03 10.72
C MET A 253 -24.71 -0.76 11.37
N GLU A 254 -24.79 0.34 10.63
CA GLU A 254 -25.34 1.61 11.10
C GLU A 254 -26.86 1.54 11.29
N ARG A 255 -27.59 1.01 10.29
CA ARG A 255 -29.06 0.87 10.34
C ARG A 255 -29.55 -0.03 11.46
N GLU A 256 -28.87 -1.16 11.68
CA GLU A 256 -29.27 -2.14 12.70
C GLU A 256 -28.49 -2.00 14.01
N GLN A 257 -27.60 -1.00 14.13
CA GLN A 257 -26.72 -0.78 15.29
C GLN A 257 -25.95 -2.05 15.71
N ILE A 258 -25.51 -2.83 14.74
CA ILE A 258 -24.76 -4.07 14.99
C ILE A 258 -23.29 -3.72 15.23
N THR A 259 -22.79 -4.06 16.42
CA THR A 259 -21.39 -3.80 16.80
C THR A 259 -20.39 -4.75 16.10
N TRP A 260 -20.83 -5.95 15.74
CA TRP A 260 -19.98 -6.99 15.17
C TRP A 260 -20.16 -7.12 13.65
N ARG A 261 -19.13 -6.74 12.89
CA ARG A 261 -19.11 -6.85 11.41
C ARG A 261 -19.44 -8.25 10.90
N GLN A 262 -19.03 -9.31 11.59
CA GLN A 262 -19.30 -10.69 11.20
C GLN A 262 -20.81 -11.01 11.20
N GLN A 263 -21.56 -10.45 12.15
CA GLN A 263 -23.00 -10.63 12.23
C GLN A 263 -23.71 -9.87 11.09
N ALA A 264 -23.28 -8.64 10.80
CA ALA A 264 -23.80 -7.86 9.68
C ALA A 264 -23.52 -8.53 8.33
N VAL A 265 -22.33 -9.08 8.12
CA VAL A 265 -21.98 -9.86 6.91
C VAL A 265 -22.87 -11.10 6.78
N LYS A 266 -23.10 -11.84 7.86
CA LYS A 266 -23.96 -13.03 7.84
C LYS A 266 -25.40 -12.68 7.49
N LYS A 267 -25.94 -11.60 8.09
CA LYS A 267 -27.27 -11.09 7.78
C LYS A 267 -27.40 -10.59 6.33
N LEU A 268 -26.43 -9.83 5.84
CA LEU A 268 -26.43 -9.33 4.47
C LEU A 268 -26.46 -10.48 3.46
N LYS A 269 -25.66 -11.54 3.70
CA LYS A 269 -25.69 -12.75 2.88
C LYS A 269 -27.03 -13.47 2.92
N GLN A 270 -27.66 -13.51 4.10
CA GLN A 270 -28.98 -14.13 4.24
C GLN A 270 -30.05 -13.33 3.47
N GLN A 271 -30.05 -11.99 3.57
CA GLN A 271 -30.96 -11.12 2.81
C GLN A 271 -30.74 -11.22 1.29
N ASP A 272 -29.49 -11.32 0.84
CA ASP A 272 -29.18 -11.51 -0.58
C ASP A 272 -29.67 -12.89 -1.07
N HIS A 273 -29.55 -13.93 -0.25
CA HIS A 273 -30.05 -15.27 -0.59
C HIS A 273 -31.59 -15.32 -0.65
N GLU A 274 -32.27 -14.71 0.31
CA GLU A 274 -33.73 -14.59 0.33
C GLU A 274 -34.25 -13.80 -0.88
N LYS A 275 -33.58 -12.70 -1.26
CA LYS A 275 -33.93 -11.95 -2.47
C LYS A 275 -33.75 -12.79 -3.73
N MET A 276 -32.64 -13.51 -3.87
CA MET A 276 -32.41 -14.37 -5.04
C MET A 276 -33.47 -15.48 -5.15
N ALA A 277 -33.87 -16.10 -4.04
CA ALA A 277 -34.89 -17.15 -4.04
C ALA A 277 -36.28 -16.65 -4.48
N ILE A 278 -36.60 -15.37 -4.25
CA ILE A 278 -37.88 -14.75 -4.67
C ILE A 278 -37.89 -14.44 -6.18
N PHE A 279 -36.73 -14.28 -6.82
CA PHE A 279 -36.65 -14.02 -8.27
C PHE A 279 -36.67 -15.28 -9.14
N ASP A 280 -36.51 -16.47 -8.54
CA ASP A 280 -36.49 -17.76 -9.23
C ASP A 280 -37.86 -18.50 -9.22
N ASP A 281 -38.87 -17.99 -8.49
CA ASP A 281 -40.28 -18.45 -8.47
C ASP A 281 -41.19 -17.56 -9.35
#